data_AF-A0A924K536-F1
#
_entry.id   AF-A0A924K536-F1
#
_cell.length_a   1.000
_cell.length_b   1.000
_cell.length_c   1.000
_cell.angle_alpha   90.00
_cell.angle_beta   90.00
_cell.angle_gamma   90.00
#
_symmetry.space_group_name_H-M   'P 1'
#
loop_
_entity.id
_entity.type
_entity.pdbx_description
1 polymer ?
#
loop_
_entity_poly.entity_id
_entity_poly.type
_entity_poly.pdbx_seq_one_letter_code
_entity_poly.pdbx_strand_id
1 'polypeptide(L)' 'HYGPGYRIYFHKRGDTIIVLLCGGDKSTQAKDIKAAKRLAAEWSE' A
#
# COMPACT_ATOMS: atom_id res chain seq x y z
N HIS A 1 15.40 6.99 -17.22
CA HIS A 1 14.36 7.29 -16.21
C HIS A 1 14.65 6.53 -14.92
N TYR A 2 15.44 7.10 -14.00
CA TYR A 2 15.70 6.51 -12.68
C TYR A 2 15.61 7.65 -11.65
N GLY A 3 14.48 7.74 -10.98
CA GLY A 3 14.31 8.52 -9.77
C GLY A 3 13.81 7.58 -8.67
N PRO A 4 14.24 7.73 -7.42
CA PRO A 4 13.74 6.93 -6.31
C PRO A 4 12.25 7.24 -6.11
N GLY A 5 11.39 6.44 -6.75
CA GLY A 5 9.95 6.57 -6.63
C GLY A 5 9.47 5.85 -5.37
N TYR A 6 9.00 6.61 -4.39
CA TYR A 6 8.29 6.06 -3.23
C TYR A 6 6.95 5.46 -3.68
N ARG A 7 6.63 4.26 -3.20
CA ARG A 7 5.29 3.68 -3.33
C ARG A 7 4.59 3.81 -2.00
N ILE A 8 3.44 4.48 -2.02
CA ILE A 8 2.54 4.56 -0.86
C ILE A 8 1.29 3.82 -1.26
N TYR A 9 0.86 2.88 -0.41
CA TYR A 9 -0.42 2.19 -0.56
C TYR A 9 -1.39 2.76 0.46
N PHE A 10 -2.65 2.95 0.05
CA PHE A 10 -3.67 3.50 0.93
C PHE A 10 -5.02 2.84 0.66
N HIS A 11 -5.90 2.90 1.65
CA HIS A 11 -7.29 2.48 1.57
C HIS A 11 -8.19 3.65 1.99
N LYS A 12 -9.37 3.77 1.39
CA LYS A 12 -10.36 4.82 1.71
C LYS A 12 -11.59 4.17 2.34
N ARG A 13 -11.95 4.61 3.55
CA ARG A 13 -13.16 4.20 4.28
C ARG A 13 -14.01 5.43 4.56
N GLY A 14 -15.08 5.62 3.78
CA GLY A 14 -15.87 6.86 3.81
C GLY A 14 -14.97 8.07 3.51
N ASP A 15 -14.94 9.04 4.41
CA ASP A 15 -14.07 10.23 4.28
C ASP A 15 -12.67 10.06 4.89
N THR A 16 -12.38 8.88 5.44
CA THR A 16 -11.08 8.59 6.07
C THR A 16 -10.11 7.93 5.08
N ILE A 17 -8.90 8.47 4.97
CA ILE A 17 -7.78 7.85 4.25
C ILE A 17 -6.90 7.10 5.25
N ILE A 18 -6.70 5.82 5.02
CA ILE A 18 -5.82 4.95 5.80
C ILE A 18 -4.56 4.70 4.97
N VAL A 19 -3.43 5.24 5.43
CA VAL A 19 -2.12 4.96 4.82
C VAL A 19 -1.62 3.62 5.32
N LEU A 20 -1.40 2.68 4.39
CA LEU A 20 -0.85 1.38 4.70
C LEU A 20 0.67 1.53 4.73
N LEU A 21 1.26 1.35 5.92
CA LEU A 21 2.72 1.42 6.14
C LEU A 21 3.45 0.16 5.62
N CYS A 22 2.96 -0.41 4.52
CA CYS A 22 3.65 -1.44 3.75
C CYS A 22 4.23 -0.81 2.48
N GLY A 23 5.46 -1.12 2.14
CA GLY A 23 6.09 -0.60 0.94
C GLY A 23 7.56 -0.97 0.85
N GLY A 24 8.10 -0.81 -0.34
CA GLY A 24 9.49 -1.10 -0.66
C GLY A 24 9.85 -0.50 -2.01
N ASP A 25 10.91 -1.02 -2.62
CA ASP A 25 11.38 -0.55 -3.91
C ASP A 25 10.65 -1.22 -5.10
N LYS A 26 11.17 -1.05 -6.33
CA LYS A 26 10.54 -1.63 -7.52
C LYS A 26 10.53 -3.16 -7.51
N SER A 27 11.55 -3.78 -6.93
CA SER A 27 11.70 -5.23 -6.90
C SER A 27 10.66 -5.90 -6.00
N THR A 28 10.17 -5.21 -4.96
CA THR A 28 9.20 -5.76 -4.00
C THR A 28 7.75 -5.38 -4.31
N GLN A 29 7.50 -4.54 -5.32
CA GLN A 29 6.19 -3.98 -5.62
C GLN A 29 5.05 -5.01 -5.66
N ALA A 30 5.28 -6.18 -6.27
CA ALA A 30 4.26 -7.23 -6.33
C ALA A 30 3.91 -7.81 -4.94
N LYS A 31 4.92 -8.00 -4.08
CA LYS A 31 4.75 -8.45 -2.69
C LYS A 31 4.03 -7.38 -1.87
N ASP A 32 4.39 -6.11 -2.05
CA ASP A 32 3.82 -4.98 -1.32
C ASP A 32 2.34 -4.80 -1.68
N ILE A 33 1.96 -4.94 -2.96
CA ILE A 33 0.54 -4.93 -3.39
C ILE A 33 -0.26 -6.03 -2.69
N LYS A 34 0.29 -7.26 -2.59
CA LYS A 34 -0.38 -8.37 -1.92
C LYS A 34 -0.57 -8.09 -0.41
N ALA A 35 0.45 -7.53 0.23
CA ALA A 35 0.37 -7.14 1.64
C ALA A 35 -0.66 -6.03 1.87
N ALA A 36 -0.67 -4.99 1.02
CA ALA A 36 -1.62 -3.89 1.08
C ALA A 36 -3.07 -4.38 0.97
N LYS A 37 -3.36 -5.29 0.02
CA LYS A 37 -4.69 -5.89 -0.12
C LYS A 37 -5.13 -6.68 1.11
N ARG A 38 -4.22 -7.46 1.70
CA ARG A 38 -4.49 -8.20 2.93
C ARG A 38 -4.82 -7.25 4.09
N LEU A 39 -3.98 -6.24 4.30
CA LEU A 39 -4.18 -5.24 5.36
C LEU A 39 -5.49 -4.46 5.18
N ALA A 40 -5.83 -4.08 3.95
CA ALA A 40 -7.08 -3.40 3.66
C ALA A 40 -8.31 -4.27 3.97
N ALA A 41 -8.24 -5.58 3.69
CA ALA A 41 -9.31 -6.52 4.02
C ALA A 41 -9.48 -6.68 5.55
N GLU A 42 -8.38 -6.83 6.29
CA GLU A 42 -8.39 -6.95 7.76
C GLU A 42 -8.97 -5.71 8.46
N TRP A 43 -8.83 -4.52 7.87
CA TRP A 43 -9.32 -3.25 8.44
C TRP A 43 -10.72 -2.84 7.96
N SER A 44 -11.32 -3.64 7.07
CA SER A 44 -12.68 -3.41 6.56
C SER A 44 -13.77 -4.09 7.41
N GLU A 45 -13.38 -4.92 8.39
CA GLU A 45 -14.24 -5.43 9.47
C GLU A 45 -14.27 -4.45 10.66
#